data_AF-A0A0H4C219-F1
#
_entry.id   AF-A0A0H4C219-F1
#
_cell.length_a   1.000
_cell.length_b   1.000
_cell.length_c   1.000
_cell.angle_alpha   90.00
_cell.angle_beta   90.00
_cell.angle_gamma   90.00
#
_symmetry.space_group_name_H-M   'P 1'
#
loop_
_entity.id
_entity.type
_entity.pdbx_description
1 polymer ?
#
loop_
_entity_poly.entity_id
_entity_poly.type
_entity_poly.pdbx_seq_one_letter_code
_entity_poly.pdbx_strand_id
1 'polypeptide(L)'
;MSTTESSAKLLRDIALIACGRRAGKTIACPSCARKAPALLTIASTGALDALTAAICGHGGTCQDCGAKAETIINHAAGVPCDA
;
A
#
# COMPACT_ATOMS: atom_id res chain seq x y z
N MET A 1 -7.56 10.19 21.10
CA MET A 1 -6.39 10.29 20.21
C MET A 1 -6.24 8.94 19.52
N SER A 2 -6.91 8.72 18.39
CA SER A 2 -6.96 7.36 17.80
C SER A 2 -6.90 7.32 16.26
N THR A 3 -7.03 8.46 15.58
CA THR A 3 -7.03 8.51 14.10
C THR A 3 -5.61 8.48 13.54
N THR A 4 -4.66 9.17 14.16
CA THR A 4 -3.28 9.31 13.66
C THR A 4 -2.42 8.05 13.83
N GLU A 5 -2.62 7.29 14.91
CA GLU A 5 -1.96 5.98 15.07
C GLU A 5 -2.44 4.97 14.03
N SER A 6 -3.74 5.01 13.69
CA SER A 6 -4.31 4.20 12.62
C SER A 6 -3.69 4.54 11.27
N SER A 7 -3.55 5.82 10.94
CA SER A 7 -2.95 6.26 9.67
C SER A 7 -1.45 5.90 9.56
N ALA A 8 -0.66 6.11 10.62
CA ALA A 8 0.76 5.79 10.59
C ALA A 8 1.03 4.27 10.48
N LYS A 9 0.19 3.46 11.12
CA LYS A 9 0.23 1.99 11.01
C LYS A 9 -0.19 1.54 9.60
N LEU A 10 -1.28 2.08 9.07
CA LEU A 10 -1.76 1.80 7.72
C LEU A 10 -0.69 2.11 6.67
N LEU A 11 -0.04 3.28 6.76
CA LEU A 11 1.05 3.67 5.87
C LEU A 11 2.25 2.72 5.96
N ARG A 12 2.60 2.26 7.17
CA ARG A 12 3.65 1.24 7.35
C ARG A 12 3.29 -0.10 6.71
N ASP A 13 2.07 -0.58 6.91
CA ASP A 13 1.59 -1.83 6.33
C ASP A 13 1.55 -1.74 4.79
N ILE A 14 1.04 -0.65 4.23
CA ILE A 14 1.03 -0.39 2.78
C ILE A 14 2.45 -0.37 2.22
N ALA A 15 3.37 0.32 2.90
CA ALA A 15 4.79 0.33 2.51
C ALA A 15 5.38 -1.08 2.49
N LEU A 16 5.07 -1.91 3.49
CA LEU A 16 5.56 -3.29 3.59
C LEU A 16 5.00 -4.17 2.47
N ILE A 17 3.69 -4.08 2.21
CA ILE A 17 3.04 -4.84 1.15
C ILE A 17 3.68 -4.48 -0.19
N ALA A 18 3.78 -3.18 -0.51
CA ALA A 18 4.39 -2.69 -1.74
C ALA A 18 5.86 -3.10 -1.89
N CYS A 19 6.61 -3.14 -0.78
CA CYS A 19 8.01 -3.57 -0.75
C CYS A 19 8.18 -5.11 -0.87
N GLY A 20 7.08 -5.87 -1.01
CA GLY A 20 7.10 -7.33 -1.00
C GLY A 20 7.31 -7.88 0.41
N ARG A 21 6.27 -7.76 1.24
CA ARG A 21 6.20 -8.35 2.58
C ARG A 21 6.52 -9.85 2.52
N ARG A 22 7.40 -10.31 3.42
CA ARG A 22 7.80 -11.72 3.60
C ARG A 22 7.97 -11.99 5.10
N ALA A 23 7.92 -13.26 5.51
CA ALA A 23 8.21 -13.64 6.89
C ALA A 23 9.59 -13.09 7.31
N GLY A 24 9.64 -12.38 8.44
CA GLY A 24 10.84 -11.70 8.93
C GLY A 24 11.05 -10.26 8.43
N LYS A 25 10.29 -9.78 7.44
CA LYS A 25 10.37 -8.39 6.97
C LYS A 25 9.37 -7.49 7.71
N THR A 26 9.89 -6.71 8.64
CA THR A 26 9.11 -5.77 9.47
C THR A 26 9.26 -4.31 9.05
N ILE A 27 10.23 -4.00 8.17
CA ILE A 27 10.51 -2.63 7.70
C ILE A 27 10.55 -2.60 6.16
N ALA A 28 9.86 -1.61 5.57
CA ALA A 28 9.91 -1.34 4.14
C ALA A 28 11.16 -0.50 3.79
N CYS A 29 11.67 -0.62 2.56
CA CYS A 29 12.76 0.24 2.12
C CYS A 29 12.30 1.72 2.09
N PRO A 30 13.21 2.70 2.22
CA PRO A 30 12.86 4.13 2.27
C PRO A 30 12.13 4.62 1.01
N SER A 31 12.31 3.96 -0.13
CA SER A 31 11.57 4.26 -1.35
C SER A 31 10.10 3.84 -1.25
N CYS A 32 9.81 2.64 -0.74
CA CYS A 32 8.43 2.18 -0.53
C CYS A 32 7.72 2.95 0.58
N ALA A 33 8.44 3.31 1.66
CA ALA A 33 7.91 4.16 2.72
C ALA A 33 7.47 5.54 2.19
N ARG A 34 8.27 6.16 1.31
CA ARG A 34 7.91 7.44 0.68
C ARG A 34 6.74 7.34 -0.28
N LYS A 35 6.52 6.19 -0.92
CA LYS A 35 5.39 5.95 -1.84
C LYS A 35 4.08 5.63 -1.12
N ALA A 36 4.12 5.12 0.10
CA ALA A 36 2.95 4.68 0.86
C ALA A 36 1.77 5.66 0.90
N PRO A 37 1.94 6.98 1.14
CA PRO A 37 0.81 7.90 1.13
C PRO A 37 0.14 8.01 -0.24
N ALA A 38 0.92 8.04 -1.33
CA ALA A 38 0.37 8.06 -2.69
C ALA A 38 -0.36 6.74 -3.02
N LEU A 39 0.19 5.60 -2.60
CA LEU A 39 -0.44 4.30 -2.76
C LEU A 39 -1.76 4.22 -2.01
N LEU A 40 -1.83 4.75 -0.80
CA LEU A 40 -3.08 4.82 -0.03
C LEU A 40 -4.14 5.64 -0.76
N THR A 41 -3.78 6.83 -1.26
CA THR A 41 -4.71 7.68 -2.01
C THR A 41 -5.27 6.97 -3.24
N ILE A 42 -4.43 6.26 -4.01
CA ILE A 42 -4.89 5.50 -5.18
C ILE A 42 -5.72 4.28 -4.77
N ALA A 43 -5.37 3.62 -3.67
CA ALA A 43 -6.12 2.48 -3.14
C ALA A 43 -7.54 2.87 -2.73
N SER A 44 -7.73 4.07 -2.14
CA SER A 44 -9.04 4.61 -1.77
C SER A 44 -9.97 4.84 -2.98
N THR A 45 -9.43 4.97 -4.19
CA THR A 45 -10.25 5.08 -5.41
C THR A 45 -10.58 3.73 -6.03
N GLY A 46 -10.03 2.62 -5.50
CA GLY A 46 -10.18 1.28 -6.08
C GLY A 46 -9.48 1.09 -7.44
N ALA A 47 -8.60 2.02 -7.85
CA ALA A 47 -7.95 1.99 -9.16
C ALA A 47 -6.78 0.99 -9.17
N LEU A 48 -7.10 -0.30 -9.33
CA LEU A 48 -6.13 -1.40 -9.27
C LEU A 48 -4.96 -1.23 -10.27
N ASP A 49 -5.26 -0.84 -11.50
CA ASP A 49 -4.25 -0.68 -12.56
C ASP A 49 -3.27 0.46 -12.24
N ALA A 50 -3.80 1.62 -11.84
CA ALA A 50 -3.00 2.77 -11.41
C ALA A 50 -2.14 2.45 -10.18
N LEU A 51 -2.68 1.68 -9.24
CA LEU A 51 -1.96 1.24 -8.05
C LEU A 51 -0.84 0.26 -8.41
N THR A 52 -1.11 -0.68 -9.31
CA THR A 52 -0.13 -1.64 -9.82
C THR A 52 1.03 -0.92 -10.50
N ALA A 53 0.73 0.07 -11.35
CA ALA A 53 1.73 0.91 -12.01
C ALA A 53 2.56 1.72 -10.99
N ALA A 54 1.94 2.28 -9.96
CA ALA A 54 2.64 3.04 -8.91
C ALA A 54 3.61 2.17 -8.08
N ILE A 55 3.24 0.91 -7.82
CA ILE A 55 4.08 -0.08 -7.13
C ILE A 55 5.26 -0.49 -8.01
N CYS A 56 4.98 -0.97 -9.23
CA CYS A 56 5.99 -1.51 -10.14
C CYS A 56 6.96 -0.43 -10.67
N GLY A 57 6.51 0.82 -10.80
CA GLY A 57 7.32 1.90 -11.35
C GLY A 57 7.44 1.83 -12.88
N HIS A 58 8.41 2.58 -13.43
CA HIS A 58 8.61 2.74 -14.88
C HIS A 58 9.27 1.48 -15.47
N GLY A 59 8.47 0.44 -15.72
CA GLY A 59 8.94 -0.84 -16.26
C GLY A 59 7.84 -1.87 -16.59
N GLY A 60 6.58 -1.54 -16.37
CA GLY A 60 5.43 -2.41 -16.68
C GLY A 60 4.85 -3.12 -15.46
N THR A 61 3.55 -3.40 -15.51
CA THR A 61 2.79 -4.09 -14.46
C THR A 61 3.13 -5.58 -14.47
N CYS A 62 3.82 -6.09 -13.45
CA CYS A 62 3.99 -7.52 -13.29
C CYS A 62 2.87 -8.12 -12.43
N GLN A 63 2.61 -9.42 -12.59
CA GLN A 63 1.57 -10.15 -11.87
C GLN A 63 1.73 -10.06 -10.34
N ASP A 64 2.98 -10.00 -9.86
CA ASP A 64 3.32 -9.82 -8.43
C ASP A 64 2.96 -8.41 -7.90
N CYS A 65 3.07 -7.37 -8.73
CA CYS A 65 2.61 -6.02 -8.38
C CYS A 65 1.07 -5.95 -8.32
N GLY A 66 0.37 -6.69 -9.19
CA GLY A 66 -1.10 -6.77 -9.18
C GLY A 66 -1.62 -7.35 -7.87
N ALA A 67 -1.07 -8.49 -7.44
CA ALA A 67 -1.45 -9.11 -6.17
C ALA A 67 -1.17 -8.21 -4.95
N LYS A 68 -0.06 -7.44 -4.97
CA LYS A 68 0.22 -6.42 -3.93
C LYS A 68 -0.80 -5.30 -3.94
N ALA A 69 -1.19 -4.82 -5.13
CA ALA A 69 -2.17 -3.76 -5.30
C ALA A 69 -3.55 -4.20 -4.76
N GLU A 70 -4.02 -5.40 -5.09
CA GLU A 70 -5.25 -5.97 -4.52
C GLU A 70 -5.19 -6.07 -3.00
N THR A 71 -4.05 -6.54 -2.47
CA THR A 71 -3.85 -6.64 -1.01
C THR A 71 -3.92 -5.26 -0.34
N ILE A 72 -3.35 -4.22 -0.96
CA ILE A 72 -3.39 -2.84 -0.45
C ILE A 72 -4.82 -2.29 -0.49
N ILE A 73 -5.59 -2.51 -1.56
CA ILE A 73 -6.98 -2.05 -1.67
C ILE A 73 -7.84 -2.70 -0.58
N ASN A 74 -7.74 -4.02 -0.42
CA ASN A 74 -8.47 -4.74 0.62
C ASN A 74 -8.05 -4.29 2.03
N HIS A 75 -6.76 -4.03 2.24
CA HIS A 75 -6.25 -3.55 3.53
C HIS A 75 -6.73 -2.12 3.83
N ALA A 76 -6.79 -1.24 2.83
CA ALA A 76 -7.31 0.11 2.97
C ALA A 76 -8.83 0.14 3.18
N ALA A 77 -9.58 -0.74 2.49
CA ALA A 77 -11.04 -0.85 2.61
C ALA A 77 -11.48 -1.48 3.94
N GLY A 78 -10.64 -2.34 4.54
CA GLY A 78 -10.91 -2.98 5.83
C GLY A 78 -10.71 -2.07 7.05
N VAL A 79 -10.16 -0.86 6.86
CA VAL A 79 -10.13 0.15 7.93
C VAL A 79 -11.37 1.02 7.77
N PRO A 80 -12.35 0.94 8.70
CA PRO A 80 -13.52 1.79 8.62
C PRO A 80 -13.05 3.25 8.68
N CYS A 81 -13.37 4.01 7.63
CA CYS A 81 -13.43 5.46 7.71
C CYS A 81 -14.56 5.78 8.71
N ASP A 82 -14.21 5.87 9.99
CA ASP A 82 -15.13 6.41 11.01
C ASP A 82 -15.41 7.86 10.62
N ALA A 83 -16.68 8.12 10.27
CA ALA A 83 -17.20 9.34 9.68
C ALA A 83 -17.38 10.46 10.71
#